data_AF-A0A091AJP2-F1
#
_entry.id   AF-A0A091AJP2-F1
#
_cell.length_a   1.000
_cell.length_b   1.000
_cell.length_c   1.000
_cell.angle_alpha   90.00
_cell.angle_beta   90.00
_cell.angle_gamma   90.00
#
_symmetry.space_group_name_H-M   'P 1'
#
loop_
_entity.id
_entity.type
_entity.pdbx_description
1 polymer ?
#
loop_
_entity_poly.entity_id
_entity_poly.type
_entity_poly.pdbx_seq_one_letter_code
_entity_poly.pdbx_strand_id
1 'polypeptide(L)'
;VRLSGGPKLSDTQSGMRIYPLPEAMSLPVRARRFQFEVEILVQAKRKGIPILEAPISVSYHPDGSRISHFRPFVDFCRNSKTFTRLIFTRIFSR
;
A
#
# COMPACT_ATOMS: atom_id res chain seq x y z
N VAL A 1 5.71 2.79 5.34
CA VAL A 1 4.66 3.75 4.89
C VAL A 1 4.84 5.16 5.43
N ARG A 2 5.02 5.38 6.75
CA ARG A 2 5.18 6.73 7.32
C ARG A 2 6.37 7.52 6.73
N LEU A 3 7.54 6.89 6.61
CA LEU A 3 8.74 7.51 6.00
C LEU A 3 8.49 7.97 4.56
N SER A 4 7.68 7.21 3.82
CA SER A 4 7.29 7.52 2.43
C SER A 4 6.23 8.63 2.33
N GLY A 5 5.75 9.15 3.46
CA GLY A 5 4.75 10.21 3.54
C GLY A 5 3.31 9.73 3.71
N GLY A 6 3.10 8.45 4.00
CA GLY A 6 1.76 7.89 4.24
C GLY A 6 1.22 8.13 5.66
N PRO A 7 -0.01 7.70 5.92
CA PRO A 7 -0.66 7.82 7.23
C PRO A 7 0.00 6.93 8.31
N LYS A 8 -0.32 7.23 9.57
CA LYS A 8 0.00 6.35 10.71
C LYS A 8 -1.16 5.36 10.83
N LEU A 9 -0.94 4.14 10.34
CA LEU A 9 -1.90 3.04 10.42
C LEU A 9 -1.27 1.84 11.14
N SER A 10 -2.10 0.99 11.74
CA SER A 10 -1.73 -0.29 12.34
C SER A 10 -1.44 -1.35 11.28
N ASP A 11 -2.28 -1.46 10.25
CA ASP A 11 -2.10 -2.38 9.14
C ASP A 11 -2.14 -1.66 7.78
N THR A 12 -0.96 -1.55 7.16
CA THR A 12 -0.81 -0.91 5.84
C THR A 12 -0.77 -1.91 4.68
N GLN A 13 -0.79 -3.20 4.98
CA GLN A 13 -0.66 -4.32 4.05
C GLN A 13 -1.85 -5.28 4.12
N SER A 14 -2.98 -4.80 4.64
CA SER A 14 -4.26 -5.50 4.53
C SER A 14 -4.67 -5.62 3.06
N GLY A 15 -5.02 -6.84 2.64
CA GLY A 15 -5.60 -7.10 1.32
C GLY A 15 -7.07 -6.73 1.20
N MET A 16 -7.77 -6.44 2.31
CA MET A 16 -9.19 -6.09 2.34
C MET A 16 -9.36 -4.58 2.54
N ARG A 17 -9.91 -3.88 1.55
CA ARG A 17 -10.06 -2.41 1.56
C ARG A 17 -11.29 -1.99 0.79
N ILE A 18 -11.89 -0.90 1.24
CA ILE A 18 -13.01 -0.23 0.56
C ILE A 18 -12.49 1.10 0.05
N TYR A 19 -12.79 1.41 -1.22
CA TYR A 19 -12.33 2.62 -1.88
C TYR A 19 -13.52 3.40 -2.41
N PRO A 20 -13.59 4.72 -2.15
CA PRO A 20 -14.52 5.59 -2.87
C PRO A 20 -14.01 5.71 -4.31
N LEU A 21 -14.80 5.23 -5.28
CA LEU A 21 -14.33 5.00 -6.65
C LEU A 21 -13.87 6.28 -7.37
N PRO A 22 -14.65 7.38 -7.42
CA PRO A 22 -14.24 8.59 -8.14
C PRO A 22 -12.90 9.14 -7.66
N GLU A 23 -12.71 9.19 -6.34
CA GLU A 23 -11.53 9.74 -5.70
C GLU A 23 -10.35 8.80 -5.85
N ALA A 24 -10.53 7.49 -5.63
CA ALA A 24 -9.46 6.50 -5.74
C ALA A 24 -8.95 6.37 -7.18
N MET A 25 -9.82 6.46 -8.18
CA MET A 25 -9.43 6.43 -9.59
C MET A 25 -8.63 7.66 -10.01
N SER A 26 -8.82 8.80 -9.34
CA SER A 26 -8.06 10.02 -9.61
C SER A 26 -6.64 10.02 -9.03
N LEU A 27 -6.30 9.04 -8.17
CA LEU A 27 -4.99 8.98 -7.52
C LEU A 27 -3.92 8.51 -8.51
N PRO A 28 -2.77 9.22 -8.61
CA PRO A 28 -1.71 8.91 -9.57
C PRO A 28 -0.83 7.74 -9.08
N VAL A 29 -1.44 6.58 -8.86
CA VAL A 29 -0.76 5.36 -8.41
C VAL A 29 -0.17 4.62 -9.60
N ARG A 30 1.12 4.28 -9.52
CA ARG A 30 1.85 3.59 -10.60
C ARG A 30 2.22 2.16 -10.25
N ALA A 31 2.35 1.88 -8.96
CA ALA A 31 2.66 0.56 -8.44
C ALA A 31 1.52 -0.43 -8.74
N ARG A 32 1.90 -1.70 -8.84
CA ARG A 32 0.99 -2.83 -9.03
C ARG A 32 1.25 -3.85 -7.93
N ARG A 33 0.35 -4.82 -7.76
CA ARG A 33 0.50 -5.92 -6.79
C ARG A 33 0.73 -5.39 -5.37
N PHE A 34 1.58 -6.03 -4.59
CA PHE A 34 1.88 -5.68 -3.19
C PHE A 34 2.33 -4.22 -3.01
N GLN A 35 3.01 -3.63 -3.99
CA GLN A 35 3.46 -2.25 -3.90
C GLN A 35 2.32 -1.22 -4.01
N PHE A 36 1.24 -1.58 -4.71
CA PHE A 36 0.04 -0.75 -4.85
C PHE A 36 -0.54 -0.42 -3.49
N GLU A 37 -0.62 -1.42 -2.61
CA GLU A 37 -1.17 -1.31 -1.26
C GLU A 37 -0.53 -0.19 -0.44
N VAL A 38 0.77 0.01 -0.59
CA VAL A 38 1.46 1.10 0.11
C VAL A 38 1.29 2.43 -0.63
N GLU A 39 1.41 2.43 -1.95
CA GLU A 39 1.38 3.68 -2.73
C GLU A 39 0.01 4.38 -2.66
N ILE A 40 -1.08 3.63 -2.76
CA ILE A 40 -2.44 4.19 -2.70
C ILE A 40 -2.68 4.98 -1.41
N LEU A 41 -2.17 4.48 -0.28
CA LEU A 41 -2.29 5.15 1.03
C LEU A 41 -1.46 6.44 1.10
N VAL A 42 -0.27 6.44 0.48
CA VAL A 42 0.57 7.63 0.39
C VAL A 42 -0.08 8.70 -0.48
N GLN A 43 -0.64 8.32 -1.63
CA GLN A 43 -1.31 9.25 -2.55
C GLN A 43 -2.61 9.78 -1.98
N ALA A 44 -3.42 8.92 -1.35
CA ALA A 44 -4.67 9.31 -0.67
C ALA A 44 -4.39 10.38 0.40
N LYS A 45 -3.38 10.17 1.25
CA LYS A 45 -2.97 11.17 2.25
C LYS A 45 -2.50 12.47 1.62
N ARG A 46 -1.75 12.43 0.52
CA ARG A 46 -1.30 13.65 -0.19
C ARG A 46 -2.46 14.44 -0.77
N LYS A 47 -3.53 13.76 -1.19
CA LYS A 47 -4.77 14.38 -1.69
C LYS A 47 -5.76 14.75 -0.57
N GLY A 48 -5.41 14.53 0.69
CA GLY A 48 -6.26 14.86 1.83
C GLY A 48 -7.46 13.92 2.02
N ILE A 49 -7.46 12.75 1.36
CA ILE A 49 -8.52 11.75 1.52
C ILE A 49 -8.36 11.09 2.90
N PRO A 50 -9.41 11.08 3.75
CA PRO A 50 -9.35 10.44 5.06
C PRO A 50 -9.22 8.92 4.92
N ILE A 51 -8.41 8.32 5.80
CA ILE A 51 -8.14 6.88 5.82
C ILE A 51 -8.49 6.38 7.21
N LEU A 52 -9.37 5.38 7.27
CA LEU A 52 -9.90 4.81 8.51
C LEU A 52 -9.53 3.32 8.59
N GLU A 53 -9.21 2.85 9.79
CA GLU A 53 -8.99 1.43 10.07
C GLU A 53 -10.22 0.88 10.77
N ALA A 54 -10.72 -0.26 10.29
CA ALA A 54 -11.81 -0.99 10.91
C ALA A 54 -11.31 -2.38 11.31
N PRO A 55 -11.50 -2.82 12.57
CA PRO A 55 -11.12 -4.17 12.97
C PRO A 55 -11.98 -5.18 12.21
N ILE A 56 -11.33 -6.19 11.64
CA ILE A 56 -12.00 -7.31 10.97
C ILE A 56 -11.53 -8.62 11.57
N SER A 57 -12.43 -9.60 11.62
CA SER A 57 -12.07 -10.97 12.00
C SER A 57 -11.44 -11.68 10.81
N VAL A 58 -10.34 -12.40 11.03
CA VAL A 58 -9.65 -13.17 9.99
C VAL A 58 -9.76 -14.65 10.31
N SER A 59 -10.27 -15.44 9.36
CA SER A 59 -10.26 -16.90 9.45
C SER A 59 -9.08 -17.42 8.65
N TYR A 60 -8.10 -18.01 9.34
CA TYR A 60 -7.01 -18.75 8.69
C TYR A 60 -7.33 -20.24 8.80
N HIS A 61 -7.73 -20.86 7.69
CA HIS A 61 -7.88 -22.30 7.64
C HIS A 61 -6.48 -22.95 7.64
N PRO A 62 -6.22 -23.94 8.51
CA PRO A 62 -4.96 -24.66 8.49
C PRO A 62 -4.97 -25.58 7.28
N ASP A 63 -4.24 -25.23 6.21
CA ASP A 63 -3.84 -26.21 5.20
C ASP A 63 -2.63 -25.71 4.39
N GLY A 64 -1.64 -26.61 4.26
CA GLY A 64 -0.33 -26.41 3.62
C GLY A 64 -0.35 -26.19 2.11
N SER A 65 -1.47 -25.77 1.53
CA SER A 65 -1.65 -25.50 0.10
C SER A 65 -1.72 -23.99 -0.20
N ARG A 66 -1.32 -23.11 0.73
CA ARG A 66 -1.25 -21.68 0.46
C ARG A 66 -0.14 -21.39 -0.56
N ILE A 67 -0.51 -21.36 -1.85
CA ILE A 67 0.39 -20.98 -2.93
C ILE A 67 0.76 -19.51 -2.77
N SER A 68 1.97 -19.26 -2.26
CA SER A 68 2.53 -17.92 -2.22
C SER A 68 3.08 -17.57 -3.60
N HIS A 69 2.51 -16.56 -4.24
CA HIS A 69 3.06 -15.98 -5.47
C HIS A 69 4.31 -15.10 -5.22
N PHE A 70 4.88 -15.16 -4.01
CA PHE A 70 6.02 -14.36 -3.61
C PHE A 70 7.30 -14.82 -4.31
N ARG A 71 7.98 -13.89 -4.98
CA ARG A 71 9.27 -14.10 -5.63
C ARG A 71 10.33 -13.28 -4.87
N PRO A 72 11.10 -13.89 -3.95
CA PRO A 72 11.88 -13.16 -2.94
C PRO A 72 12.71 -12.00 -3.48
N PHE A 73 13.56 -12.26 -4.48
CA PHE A 73 14.46 -11.24 -5.01
C PHE A 73 13.76 -10.18 -5.86
N VAL A 74 12.86 -10.62 -6.74
CA VAL A 74 12.14 -9.73 -7.66
C VAL A 74 11.22 -8.79 -6.90
N ASP A 75 10.48 -9.32 -5.92
CA ASP A 75 9.55 -8.53 -5.13
C ASP A 75 10.29 -7.62 -4.14
N PHE A 76 11.44 -8.05 -3.61
CA PHE A 76 12.32 -7.17 -2.84
C PHE A 76 12.76 -5.95 -3.66
N CYS A 77 13.32 -6.14 -4.86
CA CYS A 77 13.75 -5.05 -5.73
C CYS A 77 12.59 -4.11 -6.11
N ARG A 78 11.40 -4.65 -6.39
CA ARG A 78 10.20 -3.86 -6.68
C ARG A 78 9.73 -3.02 -5.50
N ASN A 79 9.76 -3.59 -4.29
CA ASN A 79 9.44 -2.89 -3.06
C ASN A 79 10.44 -1.75 -2.83
N SER A 80 11.74 -2.03 -2.87
CA SER A 80 12.79 -1.04 -2.69
C SER A 80 12.65 0.12 -3.68
N LYS A 81 12.43 -0.16 -4.98
CA LYS A 81 12.20 0.89 -5.99
C LYS A 81 10.98 1.77 -5.66
N THR A 82 9.88 1.16 -5.22
CA THR A 82 8.66 1.91 -4.86
C THR A 82 8.89 2.80 -3.64
N PHE A 83 9.51 2.26 -2.60
CA PHE A 83 9.83 3.02 -1.39
C PHE A 83 10.79 4.17 -1.67
N THR A 84 11.89 3.91 -2.39
CA THR A 84 12.86 4.96 -2.78
C THR A 84 12.18 6.05 -3.57
N ARG A 85 11.34 5.72 -4.57
CA ARG A 85 10.61 6.72 -5.33
C ARG A 85 9.68 7.56 -4.44
N LEU A 86 8.88 6.93 -3.58
CA LEU A 86 7.92 7.67 -2.74
C LEU A 86 8.63 8.59 -1.74
N ILE A 87 9.75 8.15 -1.16
CA ILE A 87 10.60 8.94 -0.26
C ILE A 87 11.22 10.10 -1.04
N PHE A 88 11.80 9.84 -2.21
CA PHE A 88 12.38 10.89 -3.05
C PHE A 88 11.32 11.93 -3.44
N THR A 89 10.16 11.51 -3.95
CA THR A 89 9.07 12.44 -4.24
C THR A 89 8.63 13.22 -3.00
N ARG A 90 8.69 12.63 -1.80
CA ARG A 90 8.37 13.37 -0.57
C ARG A 90 9.40 14.45 -0.26
N ILE A 91 10.68 14.19 -0.49
CA ILE A 91 11.78 15.14 -0.21
C ILE A 91 11.79 16.28 -1.23
N PHE A 92 11.64 15.95 -2.51
CA PHE A 92 11.79 16.91 -3.63
C PHE A 92 10.48 17.59 -4.07
N SER A 93 9.33 17.14 -3.58
CA SER A 93 8.02 17.75 -3.86
C SER A 93 7.47 18.55 -2.68
N ARG A 94 8.36 18.92 -1.74
CA ARG A 94 8.17 19.99 -0.76
C ARG A 94 8.67 21.29 -1.34
#